data_AF-A0AAW2ZDQ4-F1
#
_entry.id   AF-A0AAW2ZDQ4-F1
#
_cell.length_a   1.000
_cell.length_b   1.000
_cell.length_c   1.000
_cell.angle_alpha   90.00
_cell.angle_beta   90.00
_cell.angle_gamma   90.00
#
_symmetry.space_group_name_H-M   'P 1'
#
loop_
_entity.id
_entity.type
_entity.pdbx_description
1 polymer ?
#
loop_
_entity_poly.entity_id
_entity_poly.type
_entity_poly.pdbx_seq_one_letter_code
_entity_poly.pdbx_strand_id
1 'polypeptide(L)'
;MLVRGTVRFASLGAVRGFSCVSFQRQKQDGIPLADLEKQQRVQIMKRKLTQSEKLSLSKQDYLDIAAESGIDQAEATKLLNHLHESGVVLHYSNNPLYKDVVVIKPEQVTKSVASLLNVDILQKEIDKHTEELSAIEAKVAPLREVKRELDRKAKNRITAYLFGGLGYLLTQTFILAKMTWIDFGWDVVEPITYFFTFSVALIGYTYFLLVRREYSYDDVLQMMTDRRRRIEYKKNNFDYEAYAHLEREWRDKADQIKQECLWAYGVVPKDFQERMNRVRKQVAQSEIRPNEDLQAATRKPAEST
;
A
#
# COMPACT_ATOMS: atom_id res chain seq x y z
N MET A 1 1.37 -30.85 14.18
CA MET A 1 0.49 -29.84 13.58
C MET A 1 0.43 -28.63 14.50
N LEU A 2 0.68 -27.44 13.94
CA LEU A 2 0.62 -26.14 14.58
C LEU A 2 -0.71 -25.90 15.30
N VAL A 3 -0.65 -25.31 16.51
CA VAL A 3 -1.83 -24.75 17.16
C VAL A 3 -1.57 -23.28 17.48
N ARG A 4 -2.36 -22.44 16.80
CA ARG A 4 -2.71 -21.07 17.17
C ARG A 4 -3.30 -21.02 18.58
N GLY A 5 -3.10 -19.92 19.30
CA GLY A 5 -4.10 -19.42 20.23
C GLY A 5 -3.71 -18.02 20.69
N THR A 6 -4.44 -16.95 20.33
CA THR A 6 -5.56 -16.37 21.11
C THR A 6 -5.22 -16.25 22.60
N VAL A 7 -5.39 -15.11 23.25
CA VAL A 7 -6.71 -14.60 23.66
C VAL A 7 -6.56 -13.13 24.11
N ARG A 8 -7.65 -12.38 24.00
CA ARG A 8 -7.84 -11.00 24.44
C ARG A 8 -9.03 -10.95 25.42
N PHE A 9 -9.02 -9.96 26.32
CA PHE A 9 -10.13 -9.46 27.18
C PHE A 9 -10.55 -10.36 28.38
N ALA A 10 -10.94 -9.87 29.56
CA ALA A 10 -10.90 -8.56 30.22
C ALA A 10 -11.28 -8.72 31.71
N SER A 11 -10.82 -7.77 32.54
CA SER A 11 -11.57 -7.07 33.61
C SER A 11 -12.15 -7.80 34.85
N LEU A 12 -11.59 -7.40 36.00
CA LEU A 12 -12.19 -7.13 37.33
C LEU A 12 -12.74 -8.25 38.23
N GLY A 13 -12.27 -8.23 39.49
CA GLY A 13 -12.82 -8.90 40.69
C GLY A 13 -11.69 -9.25 41.69
N ALA A 14 -11.24 -8.34 42.55
CA ALA A 14 -11.75 -8.00 43.89
C ALA A 14 -11.06 -8.75 45.07
N VAL A 15 -10.15 -8.00 45.72
CA VAL A 15 -9.90 -7.78 47.17
C VAL A 15 -9.91 -8.94 48.19
N ARG A 16 -8.75 -9.01 48.89
CA ARG A 16 -8.43 -9.47 50.28
C ARG A 16 -8.43 -10.96 50.61
N GLY A 17 -7.26 -11.40 51.07
CA GLY A 17 -7.08 -12.58 51.91
C GLY A 17 -5.61 -12.76 52.28
N PHE A 18 -5.24 -12.40 53.50
CA PHE A 18 -4.02 -12.89 54.13
C PHE A 18 -4.12 -14.42 54.22
N SER A 19 -3.18 -15.16 53.63
CA SER A 19 -2.68 -16.38 54.27
C SER A 19 -1.37 -16.85 53.67
N CYS A 20 -0.54 -17.31 54.60
CA CYS A 20 0.65 -18.14 54.51
C CYS A 20 0.75 -19.01 53.24
N VAL A 21 1.95 -19.14 52.68
CA VAL A 21 2.64 -20.42 52.45
C VAL A 21 3.96 -20.13 51.71
N SER A 22 5.02 -20.67 52.29
CA SER A 22 6.41 -20.77 51.82
C SER A 22 6.59 -20.94 50.31
N PHE A 23 7.49 -20.15 49.72
CA PHE A 23 8.05 -20.44 48.40
C PHE A 23 9.57 -20.23 48.37
N GLN A 24 10.24 -21.29 47.94
CA GLN A 24 11.67 -21.51 47.83
C GLN A 24 12.53 -20.28 47.44
N ARG A 25 13.67 -20.18 48.12
CA ARG A 25 14.87 -19.42 47.73
C ARG A 25 15.28 -19.82 46.30
N GLN A 26 14.99 -18.98 45.30
CA GLN A 26 15.68 -19.07 44.02
C GLN A 26 17.15 -18.67 44.25
N LYS A 27 18.03 -19.61 43.92
CA LYS A 27 19.48 -19.48 43.94
C LYS A 27 19.85 -18.32 42.99
N GLN A 28 20.44 -17.26 43.54
CA GLN A 28 21.13 -16.26 42.73
C GLN A 28 22.30 -16.98 42.05
N ASP A 29 22.13 -17.36 40.80
CA ASP A 29 23.25 -17.70 39.93
C ASP A 29 23.98 -16.38 39.67
N GLY A 30 25.08 -16.17 40.39
CA GLY A 30 25.98 -15.05 40.15
C GLY A 30 26.44 -15.05 38.69
N ILE A 31 26.71 -13.87 38.14
CA ILE A 31 27.22 -13.72 36.77
C ILE A 31 28.42 -14.69 36.60
N PRO A 32 28.37 -15.65 35.66
CA PRO A 32 29.47 -16.58 35.48
C PRO A 32 30.73 -15.77 35.14
N LEU A 33 31.78 -15.89 35.96
CA LEU A 33 33.06 -15.19 35.72
C LEU A 33 33.59 -15.45 34.30
N ALA A 34 33.35 -16.65 33.78
CA ALA A 34 33.71 -17.05 32.42
C ALA A 34 33.04 -16.21 31.32
N ASP A 35 31.79 -15.78 31.53
CA ASP A 35 31.10 -14.90 30.56
C ASP A 35 31.62 -13.47 30.66
N LEU A 36 32.00 -13.03 31.86
CA LEU A 36 32.58 -11.72 32.10
C LEU A 36 33.95 -11.57 31.45
N GLU A 37 34.80 -12.59 31.55
CA GLU A 37 36.11 -12.64 30.88
C GLU A 37 35.97 -12.64 29.35
N LYS A 38 35.01 -13.40 28.80
CA LYS A 38 34.72 -13.39 27.36
C LYS A 38 34.28 -12.01 26.88
N GLN A 39 33.36 -11.37 27.60
CA GLN A 39 32.91 -10.01 27.30
C GLN A 39 34.06 -9.01 27.40
N GLN A 40 34.95 -9.13 28.38
CA GLN A 40 36.11 -8.27 28.53
C GLN A 40 37.07 -8.37 27.33
N ARG A 41 37.36 -9.59 26.85
CA ARG A 41 38.22 -9.80 25.66
C ARG A 41 37.63 -9.15 24.40
N VAL A 42 36.32 -9.31 24.18
CA VAL A 42 35.61 -8.67 23.06
C VAL A 42 35.64 -7.15 23.16
N GLN A 43 35.46 -6.59 24.36
CA GLN A 43 35.52 -5.13 24.58
C GLN A 43 36.92 -4.57 24.35
N ILE A 44 37.97 -5.27 24.79
CA ILE A 44 39.37 -4.90 24.52
C ILE A 44 39.63 -4.89 23.01
N MET A 45 39.21 -5.95 22.30
CA MET A 45 39.33 -6.04 20.85
C MET A 45 38.59 -4.89 20.16
N LYS A 46 37.34 -4.62 20.55
CA LYS A 46 36.54 -3.52 19.99
C LYS A 46 37.21 -2.16 20.21
N ARG A 47 37.80 -1.92 21.39
CA ARG A 47 38.57 -0.69 21.66
C ARG A 47 39.78 -0.57 20.75
N LYS A 48 40.57 -1.63 20.59
CA LYS A 48 41.73 -1.65 19.69
C LYS A 48 41.33 -1.34 18.24
N LEU A 49 40.24 -1.93 17.76
CA LEU A 49 39.70 -1.66 16.43
C LEU A 49 39.24 -0.19 16.30
N THR A 50 38.56 0.34 17.31
CA THR A 50 38.05 1.73 17.29
C THR A 50 39.18 2.76 17.33
N GLN A 51 40.23 2.49 18.11
CA GLN A 51 41.41 3.36 18.27
C GLN A 51 42.35 3.33 17.06
N SER A 52 42.27 2.29 16.22
CA SER A 52 43.08 2.21 15.00
C SER A 52 42.70 3.33 14.02
N GLU A 53 43.69 3.99 13.42
CA GLU A 53 43.48 5.00 12.38
C GLU A 53 43.05 4.39 11.03
N LYS A 54 43.32 3.10 10.83
CA LYS A 54 43.01 2.37 9.59
C LYS A 54 41.50 2.31 9.33
N LEU A 55 41.09 2.70 8.11
CA LEU A 55 39.68 2.64 7.65
C LEU A 55 39.24 1.21 7.31
N SER A 56 40.19 0.37 6.86
CA SER A 56 40.00 -1.03 6.53
C SER A 56 41.21 -1.87 6.95
N LEU A 57 40.95 -3.13 7.32
CA LEU A 57 41.95 -4.15 7.66
C LEU A 57 41.80 -5.36 6.74
N SER A 58 42.90 -6.10 6.55
CA SER A 58 42.79 -7.44 5.98
C SER A 58 42.09 -8.38 6.97
N LYS A 59 41.43 -9.43 6.48
CA LYS A 59 40.91 -10.50 7.31
C LYS A 59 42.02 -11.15 8.15
N GLN A 60 43.24 -11.25 7.62
CA GLN A 60 44.38 -11.79 8.37
C GLN A 60 44.79 -10.86 9.50
N ASP A 61 44.97 -9.56 9.22
CA ASP A 61 45.26 -8.55 10.25
C ASP A 61 44.20 -8.53 11.36
N TYR A 62 42.93 -8.74 11.03
CA TYR A 62 41.86 -8.84 12.01
C TYR A 62 42.01 -10.07 12.92
N LEU A 63 42.39 -11.22 12.34
CA LEU A 63 42.64 -12.45 13.10
C LEU A 63 43.89 -12.33 13.98
N ASP A 64 44.91 -11.61 13.54
CA ASP A 64 46.11 -11.35 14.33
C ASP A 64 45.80 -10.45 15.54
N ILE A 65 45.02 -9.38 15.35
CA ILE A 65 44.54 -8.52 16.44
C ILE A 65 43.62 -9.29 17.41
N ALA A 66 42.85 -10.26 16.91
CA ALA A 66 42.04 -11.16 17.72
C ALA A 66 42.91 -12.10 18.56
N ALA A 67 43.96 -12.66 17.97
CA ALA A 67 44.92 -13.54 18.64
C ALA A 67 45.69 -12.79 19.75
N GLU A 68 46.13 -11.56 19.48
CA GLU A 68 46.73 -10.66 20.48
C GLU A 68 45.79 -10.32 21.65
N SER A 69 44.49 -10.44 21.44
CA SER A 69 43.46 -10.16 22.44
C SER A 69 42.95 -11.44 23.14
N GLY A 70 43.55 -12.59 22.84
CA GLY A 70 43.25 -13.88 23.47
C GLY A 70 41.97 -14.55 22.97
N ILE A 71 41.60 -14.32 21.70
CA ILE A 71 40.43 -14.91 21.03
C ILE A 71 40.91 -15.89 19.95
N ASP A 72 40.31 -17.09 19.91
CA ASP A 72 40.61 -18.10 18.90
C ASP A 72 40.07 -17.72 17.51
N GLN A 73 40.68 -18.22 16.43
CA GLN A 73 40.32 -17.86 15.05
C GLN A 73 38.86 -18.20 14.70
N ALA A 74 38.33 -19.31 15.24
CA ALA A 74 36.95 -19.71 15.01
C ALA A 74 35.96 -18.79 15.75
N GLU A 75 36.29 -18.37 16.97
CA GLU A 75 35.50 -17.40 17.74
C GLU A 75 35.56 -16.00 17.14
N ALA A 76 36.73 -15.57 16.67
CA ALA A 76 36.94 -14.29 16.00
C ALA A 76 36.09 -14.15 14.73
N THR A 77 35.96 -15.23 13.96
CA THR A 77 35.12 -15.25 12.74
C THR A 77 33.64 -15.16 13.08
N LYS A 78 33.18 -15.83 14.15
CA LYS A 78 31.80 -15.69 14.63
C LYS A 78 31.54 -14.26 15.10
N LEU A 79 32.44 -13.69 15.90
CA LEU A 79 32.33 -12.31 16.36
C LEU A 79 32.31 -11.32 15.20
N LEU A 80 33.11 -11.54 14.15
CA LEU A 80 33.10 -10.71 12.95
C LEU A 80 31.72 -10.67 12.28
N ASN A 81 31.05 -11.83 12.18
CA ASN A 81 29.69 -11.89 11.64
C ASN A 81 28.68 -11.14 12.54
N HIS A 82 28.79 -11.26 13.87
CA HIS A 82 27.93 -10.51 14.80
C HIS A 82 28.20 -8.99 14.74
N LEU A 83 29.46 -8.59 14.53
CA LEU A 83 29.84 -7.19 14.32
C LEU A 83 29.34 -6.66 12.97
N HIS A 84 29.26 -7.53 11.95
CA HIS A 84 28.65 -7.24 10.67
C HIS A 84 27.13 -7.03 10.76
N GLU A 85 26.43 -7.94 11.42
CA GLU A 85 24.98 -7.83 11.65
C GLU A 85 24.61 -6.59 12.48
N SER A 86 25.47 -6.22 13.44
CA SER A 86 25.27 -5.00 14.25
C SER A 86 25.73 -3.71 13.55
N GLY A 87 26.30 -3.78 12.36
CA GLY A 87 26.72 -2.61 11.57
C GLY A 87 27.92 -1.84 12.13
N VAL A 88 28.61 -2.40 13.14
CA VAL A 88 29.82 -1.79 13.74
C VAL A 88 31.03 -1.95 12.80
N VAL A 89 31.10 -3.08 12.11
CA VAL A 89 32.15 -3.42 11.14
C VAL A 89 31.47 -3.97 9.90
N LEU A 90 31.95 -3.68 8.69
CA LEU A 90 31.40 -4.29 7.48
C LEU A 90 32.38 -5.32 6.90
N HIS A 91 31.93 -6.57 6.80
CA HIS A 91 32.66 -7.66 6.15
C HIS A 91 31.72 -8.40 5.22
N TYR A 92 31.95 -8.29 3.90
CA TYR A 92 31.10 -8.92 2.89
C TYR A 92 31.70 -10.28 2.50
N SER A 93 31.45 -11.30 3.32
CA SER A 93 31.92 -12.67 3.09
C SER A 93 31.40 -13.30 1.79
N ASN A 94 30.24 -12.85 1.30
CA ASN A 94 29.58 -13.36 0.10
C ASN A 94 30.07 -12.72 -1.21
N ASN A 95 30.89 -11.67 -1.16
CA ASN A 95 31.36 -10.98 -2.36
C ASN A 95 32.86 -11.25 -2.59
N PRO A 96 33.26 -11.90 -3.71
CA PRO A 96 34.66 -12.27 -3.96
C PRO A 96 35.65 -11.11 -3.90
N LEU A 97 35.20 -9.90 -4.24
CA LEU A 97 36.02 -8.68 -4.28
C LEU A 97 36.33 -8.09 -2.90
N TYR A 98 35.53 -8.38 -1.87
CA TYR A 98 35.65 -7.79 -0.53
C TYR A 98 35.83 -8.84 0.57
N LYS A 99 36.05 -10.10 0.19
CA LYS A 99 36.20 -11.23 1.10
C LYS A 99 37.32 -11.03 2.12
N ASP A 100 38.37 -10.32 1.71
CA ASP A 100 39.56 -10.10 2.53
C ASP A 100 39.59 -8.72 3.20
N VAL A 101 38.58 -7.87 2.99
CA VAL A 101 38.55 -6.49 3.52
C VAL A 101 37.52 -6.36 4.63
N VAL A 102 37.98 -5.94 5.81
CA VAL A 102 37.17 -5.67 7.00
C VAL A 102 37.14 -4.16 7.23
N VAL A 103 35.98 -3.53 7.03
CA VAL A 103 35.82 -2.07 7.21
C VAL A 103 35.45 -1.76 8.64
N ILE A 104 36.33 -1.07 9.37
CA ILE A 104 36.16 -0.80 10.81
C ILE A 104 35.28 0.44 11.05
N LYS A 105 35.38 1.46 10.18
CA LYS A 105 34.70 2.75 10.33
C LYS A 105 33.74 2.96 9.16
N PRO A 106 32.62 2.23 9.12
CA PRO A 106 31.69 2.30 8.01
C PRO A 106 31.17 3.73 7.80
N GLU A 107 30.92 4.52 8.84
CA GLU A 107 30.45 5.91 8.69
C GLU A 107 31.41 6.80 7.88
N GLN A 108 32.73 6.65 8.08
CA GLN A 108 33.74 7.44 7.37
C GLN A 108 33.80 7.02 5.91
N VAL A 109 33.74 5.72 5.66
CA VAL A 109 33.70 5.17 4.29
C VAL A 109 32.42 5.60 3.59
N THR A 110 31.26 5.54 4.24
CA THR A 110 29.98 5.99 3.68
C THR A 110 29.98 7.49 3.41
N LYS A 111 30.55 8.32 4.32
CA LYS A 111 30.67 9.78 4.10
C LYS A 111 31.59 10.12 2.92
N SER A 112 32.74 9.46 2.81
CA SER A 112 33.67 9.65 1.70
C SER A 112 33.11 9.13 0.37
N VAL A 113 32.40 8.00 0.39
CA VAL A 113 31.71 7.49 -0.80
C VAL A 113 30.55 8.41 -1.20
N ALA A 114 29.79 8.92 -0.22
CA ALA A 114 28.72 9.87 -0.47
C ALA A 114 29.23 11.21 -1.03
N SER A 115 30.38 11.71 -0.56
CA SER A 115 30.99 12.94 -1.08
C SER A 115 31.55 12.74 -2.48
N LEU A 116 32.12 11.57 -2.80
CA LEU A 116 32.58 11.23 -4.15
C LEU A 116 31.41 11.04 -5.13
N LEU A 117 30.28 10.51 -4.66
CA LEU A 117 29.10 10.24 -5.48
C LEU A 117 28.20 11.46 -5.71
N ASN A 118 28.53 12.65 -5.19
CA ASN A 118 27.71 13.87 -5.33
C ASN A 118 26.21 13.60 -5.05
N VAL A 119 25.93 12.88 -3.96
CA VAL A 119 24.56 12.49 -3.59
C VAL A 119 23.62 13.69 -3.50
N ASP A 120 24.16 14.87 -3.18
CA ASP A 120 23.42 16.15 -3.15
C ASP A 120 22.87 16.58 -4.53
N ILE A 121 23.60 16.30 -5.61
CA ILE A 121 23.15 16.62 -6.98
C ILE A 121 22.00 15.70 -7.38
N LEU A 122 22.14 14.40 -7.07
CA LEU A 122 21.09 13.40 -7.30
C LEU A 122 19.84 13.74 -6.48
N GLN A 123 20.00 14.13 -5.23
CA GLN A 123 18.88 14.50 -4.36
C GLN A 123 18.14 15.73 -4.89
N LYS A 124 18.87 16.76 -5.37
CA LYS A 124 18.26 17.95 -5.97
C LYS A 124 17.48 17.66 -7.25
N GLU A 125 18.00 16.80 -8.13
CA GLU A 125 17.26 16.43 -9.35
C GLU A 125 15.99 15.65 -9.02
N ILE A 126 16.06 14.72 -8.05
CA ILE A 126 14.89 13.99 -7.56
C ILE A 126 13.86 14.92 -6.94
N ASP A 127 14.29 15.90 -6.15
CA ASP A 127 13.40 16.85 -5.50
C ASP A 127 12.70 17.75 -6.53
N LYS A 128 13.43 18.22 -7.56
CA LYS A 128 12.86 18.96 -8.70
C LYS A 128 11.82 18.14 -9.47
N HIS A 129 12.12 16.88 -9.80
CA HIS A 129 11.14 16.00 -10.46
C HIS A 129 9.91 15.73 -9.57
N THR A 130 10.10 15.69 -8.25
CA THR A 130 9.00 15.55 -7.28
C THR A 130 8.12 16.80 -7.25
N GLU A 131 8.70 18.00 -7.36
CA GLU A 131 7.96 19.26 -7.47
C GLU A 131 7.12 19.30 -8.75
N GLU A 132 7.68 18.93 -9.89
CA GLU A 132 6.93 18.86 -11.16
C GLU A 132 5.76 17.86 -11.08
N LEU A 133 5.97 16.71 -10.45
CA LEU A 133 4.93 15.72 -10.24
C LEU A 133 3.82 16.26 -9.32
N SER A 134 4.20 17.04 -8.29
CA SER A 134 3.24 17.67 -7.38
C SER A 134 2.36 18.69 -8.11
N ALA A 135 2.91 19.44 -9.06
CA ALA A 135 2.16 20.41 -9.86
C ALA A 135 1.12 19.73 -10.78
N ILE A 136 1.44 18.54 -11.32
CA ILE A 136 0.48 17.76 -12.12
C ILE A 136 -0.57 17.12 -11.22
N GLU A 137 -0.17 16.57 -10.07
CA GLU A 137 -1.12 16.00 -9.10
C GLU A 137 -2.12 17.06 -8.62
N ALA A 138 -1.68 18.31 -8.43
CA ALA A 138 -2.54 19.46 -8.11
C ALA A 138 -3.64 19.70 -9.15
N LYS A 139 -3.37 19.44 -10.44
CA LYS A 139 -4.36 19.55 -11.50
C LYS A 139 -5.26 18.32 -11.59
N VAL A 140 -4.74 17.12 -11.32
CA VAL A 140 -5.48 15.85 -11.43
C VAL A 140 -6.41 15.61 -10.24
N ALA A 141 -6.00 16.02 -9.04
CA ALA A 141 -6.75 15.79 -7.80
C ALA A 141 -8.21 16.28 -7.83
N PRO A 142 -8.53 17.52 -8.24
CA PRO A 142 -9.93 17.99 -8.27
C PRO A 142 -10.75 17.20 -9.28
N LEU A 143 -10.20 16.92 -10.47
CA LEU A 143 -10.90 16.14 -11.49
C LEU A 143 -11.14 14.70 -11.02
N ARG A 144 -10.24 14.12 -10.23
CA ARG A 144 -10.39 12.79 -9.65
C ARG A 144 -11.50 12.74 -8.59
N GLU A 145 -11.65 13.79 -7.78
CA GLU A 145 -12.77 13.91 -6.83
C GLU A 145 -14.11 14.00 -7.58
N VAL A 146 -14.21 14.92 -8.54
CA VAL A 146 -15.41 15.09 -9.36
C VAL A 146 -15.78 13.77 -10.04
N LYS A 147 -14.82 13.11 -10.71
CA LYS A 147 -15.03 11.79 -11.32
C LYS A 147 -15.55 10.77 -10.31
N ARG A 148 -14.99 10.72 -9.11
CA ARG A 148 -15.40 9.78 -8.06
C ARG A 148 -16.84 10.02 -7.62
N GLU A 149 -17.24 11.28 -7.45
CA GLU A 149 -18.60 11.62 -7.11
C GLU A 149 -19.59 11.21 -8.20
N LEU A 150 -19.24 11.47 -9.47
CA LEU A 150 -20.07 11.08 -10.61
C LEU A 150 -20.18 9.56 -10.73
N ASP A 151 -19.09 8.83 -10.55
CA ASP A 151 -19.06 7.37 -10.57
C ASP A 151 -19.89 6.78 -9.43
N ARG A 152 -19.82 7.37 -8.24
CA ARG A 152 -20.65 6.97 -7.09
C ARG A 152 -22.13 7.20 -7.39
N LYS A 153 -22.49 8.37 -7.92
CA LYS A 153 -23.88 8.69 -8.31
C LYS A 153 -24.39 7.71 -9.38
N ALA A 154 -23.57 7.38 -10.38
CA ALA A 154 -23.92 6.42 -11.42
C ALA A 154 -24.15 5.02 -10.83
N LYS A 155 -23.22 4.51 -10.02
CA LYS A 155 -23.34 3.20 -9.36
C LYS A 155 -24.58 3.11 -8.48
N ASN A 156 -24.80 4.09 -7.60
CA ASN A 156 -25.94 4.10 -6.70
C ASN A 156 -27.28 4.07 -7.46
N ARG A 157 -27.39 4.79 -8.59
CA ARG A 157 -28.58 4.74 -9.44
C ARG A 157 -28.78 3.36 -10.05
N ILE A 158 -27.72 2.73 -10.57
CA ILE A 158 -27.83 1.38 -11.12
C ILE A 158 -28.21 0.36 -10.05
N THR A 159 -27.61 0.44 -8.86
CA THR A 159 -28.00 -0.38 -7.70
C THR A 159 -29.47 -0.16 -7.33
N ALA A 160 -29.95 1.09 -7.34
CA ALA A 160 -31.37 1.38 -7.12
C ALA A 160 -32.28 0.74 -8.20
N TYR A 161 -31.86 0.73 -9.47
CA TYR A 161 -32.59 0.02 -10.53
C TYR A 161 -32.63 -1.50 -10.31
N LEU A 162 -31.54 -2.10 -9.81
CA LEU A 162 -31.52 -3.54 -9.47
C LEU A 162 -32.50 -3.86 -8.34
N PHE A 163 -32.48 -3.08 -7.26
CA PHE A 163 -33.44 -3.23 -6.16
C PHE A 163 -34.88 -2.93 -6.61
N GLY A 164 -35.07 -1.98 -7.52
CA GLY A 164 -36.35 -1.72 -8.16
C GLY A 164 -36.86 -2.91 -8.97
N GLY A 165 -35.98 -3.57 -9.73
CA GLY A 165 -36.30 -4.80 -10.45
C GLY A 165 -36.68 -5.95 -9.51
N LEU A 166 -35.97 -6.10 -8.40
CA LEU A 166 -36.33 -7.07 -7.35
C LEU A 166 -37.70 -6.76 -6.74
N GLY A 167 -37.96 -5.49 -6.41
CA GLY A 167 -39.26 -5.04 -5.92
C GLY A 167 -40.38 -5.34 -6.91
N TYR A 168 -40.16 -5.08 -8.20
CA TYR A 168 -41.11 -5.40 -9.27
C TYR A 168 -41.44 -6.90 -9.31
N LEU A 169 -40.44 -7.79 -9.25
CA LEU A 169 -40.67 -9.24 -9.24
C LEU A 169 -41.49 -9.70 -8.03
N LEU A 170 -41.24 -9.11 -6.86
CA LEU A 170 -42.01 -9.40 -5.64
C LEU A 170 -43.45 -8.90 -5.75
N THR A 171 -43.65 -7.67 -6.22
CA THR A 171 -44.98 -7.10 -6.44
C THR A 171 -45.75 -7.91 -7.50
N GLN A 172 -45.10 -8.29 -8.59
CA GLN A 172 -45.67 -9.17 -9.61
C GLN A 172 -46.15 -10.49 -9.02
N THR A 173 -45.29 -11.15 -8.23
CA THR A 173 -45.62 -12.42 -7.56
C THR A 173 -46.79 -12.25 -6.60
N PHE A 174 -46.81 -11.15 -5.83
CA PHE A 174 -47.89 -10.84 -4.89
C PHE A 174 -49.22 -10.60 -5.60
N ILE A 175 -49.23 -9.85 -6.71
CA ILE A 175 -50.42 -9.61 -7.52
C ILE A 175 -50.97 -10.92 -8.06
N LEU A 176 -50.11 -11.77 -8.63
CA LEU A 176 -50.52 -13.09 -9.13
C LEU A 176 -51.06 -13.98 -8.00
N ALA A 177 -50.42 -13.98 -6.82
CA ALA A 177 -50.90 -14.74 -5.67
C ALA A 177 -52.27 -14.27 -5.19
N LYS A 178 -52.47 -12.95 -5.08
CA LYS A 178 -53.77 -12.35 -4.70
C LYS A 178 -54.85 -12.70 -5.73
N MET A 179 -54.53 -12.56 -7.02
CA MET A 179 -55.45 -12.88 -8.11
C MET A 179 -55.86 -14.36 -8.12
N THR A 180 -54.90 -15.25 -7.84
CA THR A 180 -55.11 -16.70 -7.83
C THR A 180 -55.95 -17.17 -6.64
N TRP A 181 -55.71 -16.63 -5.44
CA TRP A 181 -56.33 -17.13 -4.21
C TRP A 181 -57.58 -16.37 -3.76
N ILE A 182 -57.78 -15.12 -4.17
CA ILE A 182 -58.88 -14.28 -3.68
C ILE A 182 -59.91 -13.99 -4.77
N ASP A 183 -59.48 -13.56 -5.96
CA ASP A 183 -60.38 -12.89 -6.91
C ASP A 183 -60.92 -13.78 -8.04
N PHE A 184 -60.06 -14.50 -8.79
CA PHE A 184 -60.45 -15.13 -10.06
C PHE A 184 -60.23 -16.65 -10.14
N GLY A 185 -59.56 -17.25 -9.15
CA GLY A 185 -59.22 -18.67 -9.17
C GLY A 185 -58.13 -19.01 -10.21
N TRP A 186 -57.79 -20.29 -10.32
CA TRP A 186 -56.67 -20.76 -11.15
C TRP A 186 -56.95 -20.72 -12.66
N ASP A 187 -58.19 -20.95 -13.08
CA ASP A 187 -58.61 -21.07 -14.49
C ASP A 187 -58.39 -19.77 -15.30
N VAL A 188 -58.51 -18.61 -14.67
CA VAL A 188 -58.31 -17.30 -15.32
C VAL A 188 -56.84 -16.87 -15.33
N VAL A 189 -56.05 -17.22 -14.30
CA VAL A 189 -54.63 -16.82 -14.20
C VAL A 189 -53.72 -17.67 -15.07
N GLU A 190 -54.12 -18.91 -15.37
CA GLU A 190 -53.37 -19.85 -16.20
C GLU A 190 -52.93 -19.20 -17.54
N PRO A 191 -53.83 -18.74 -18.42
CA PRO A 191 -53.43 -18.15 -19.71
C PRO A 191 -52.57 -16.88 -19.54
N ILE A 192 -52.82 -16.08 -18.50
CA ILE A 192 -52.09 -14.82 -18.26
C ILE A 192 -50.62 -15.10 -17.91
N THR A 193 -50.37 -16.08 -17.04
CA THR A 193 -49.00 -16.46 -16.67
C THR A 193 -48.22 -17.07 -17.85
N TYR A 194 -48.90 -17.80 -18.73
CA TYR A 194 -48.30 -18.29 -19.98
C TYR A 194 -47.86 -17.14 -20.89
N PHE A 195 -48.73 -16.15 -21.14
CA PHE A 195 -48.36 -14.98 -21.96
C PHE A 195 -47.21 -14.19 -21.34
N PHE A 196 -47.19 -14.04 -20.01
CA PHE A 196 -46.11 -13.33 -19.33
C PHE A 196 -44.77 -14.07 -19.46
N THR A 197 -44.76 -15.38 -19.20
CA THR A 197 -43.55 -16.22 -19.31
C THR A 197 -43.03 -16.25 -20.75
N PHE A 198 -43.93 -16.39 -21.73
CA PHE A 198 -43.58 -16.34 -23.14
C PHE A 198 -43.01 -14.96 -23.53
N SER A 199 -43.60 -13.87 -23.03
CA SER A 199 -43.11 -12.51 -23.30
C SER A 199 -41.71 -12.26 -22.73
N VAL A 200 -41.43 -12.71 -21.50
CA VAL A 200 -40.09 -12.61 -20.90
C VAL A 200 -39.07 -13.43 -21.69
N ALA A 201 -39.43 -14.65 -22.09
CA ALA A 201 -38.58 -15.49 -22.93
C ALA A 201 -38.30 -14.85 -24.30
N LEU A 202 -39.31 -14.25 -24.94
CA LEU A 202 -39.18 -13.54 -26.20
C LEU A 202 -38.26 -12.31 -26.08
N ILE A 203 -38.40 -11.53 -25.01
CA ILE A 203 -37.53 -10.37 -24.73
C ILE A 203 -36.08 -10.83 -24.47
N GLY A 204 -35.89 -11.89 -23.68
CA GLY A 204 -34.57 -12.46 -23.42
C GLY A 204 -33.89 -12.97 -24.70
N TYR A 205 -34.63 -13.67 -25.56
CA TYR A 205 -34.13 -14.12 -26.85
C TYR A 205 -33.81 -12.95 -27.79
N THR A 206 -34.67 -11.94 -27.84
CA THR A 206 -34.45 -10.71 -28.62
C THR A 206 -33.19 -9.98 -28.15
N TYR A 207 -32.98 -9.87 -26.84
CA TYR A 207 -31.76 -9.28 -26.27
C TYR A 207 -30.51 -10.06 -26.68
N PHE A 208 -30.56 -11.40 -26.62
CA PHE A 208 -29.46 -12.26 -27.04
C PHE A 208 -29.09 -12.05 -28.52
N LEU A 209 -30.08 -11.95 -29.42
CA LEU A 209 -29.85 -11.68 -30.84
C LEU A 209 -29.19 -10.32 -31.09
N LEU A 210 -29.56 -9.30 -30.32
CA LEU A 210 -29.02 -7.94 -30.46
C LEU A 210 -27.61 -7.81 -29.89
N VAL A 211 -27.34 -8.40 -28.73
CA VAL A 211 -26.08 -8.17 -28.00
C VAL A 211 -25.01 -9.22 -28.33
N ARG A 212 -25.38 -10.39 -28.88
CA ARG A 212 -24.47 -11.47 -29.31
C ARG A 212 -23.29 -11.77 -28.36
N ARG A 213 -23.50 -11.56 -27.06
CA ARG A 213 -22.55 -11.87 -25.98
C ARG A 213 -23.20 -12.82 -24.99
N GLU A 214 -22.37 -13.62 -24.34
CA GLU A 214 -22.78 -14.45 -23.21
C GLU A 214 -23.37 -13.56 -22.10
N TYR A 215 -24.52 -13.97 -21.56
CA TYR A 215 -25.22 -13.20 -20.55
C TYR A 215 -24.57 -13.42 -19.18
N SER A 216 -23.63 -12.56 -18.81
CA SER A 216 -23.12 -12.47 -17.44
C SER A 216 -23.76 -11.28 -16.72
N TYR A 217 -24.31 -11.52 -15.53
CA TYR A 217 -24.91 -10.46 -14.70
C TYR A 217 -23.93 -9.35 -14.36
N ASP A 218 -22.65 -9.71 -14.15
CA ASP A 218 -21.61 -8.73 -13.84
C ASP A 218 -21.28 -7.86 -15.07
N ASP A 219 -21.16 -8.46 -16.25
CA ASP A 219 -20.88 -7.73 -17.49
C ASP A 219 -22.00 -6.76 -17.85
N VAL A 220 -23.26 -7.18 -17.67
CA VAL A 220 -24.43 -6.34 -17.91
C VAL A 220 -24.46 -5.16 -16.92
N LEU A 221 -24.14 -5.41 -15.65
CA LEU A 221 -24.04 -4.38 -14.62
C LEU A 221 -22.94 -3.36 -14.93
N GLN A 222 -21.77 -3.84 -15.33
CA GLN A 222 -20.64 -3.00 -15.74
C GLN A 222 -21.02 -2.16 -16.97
N MET A 223 -21.60 -2.78 -18.00
CA MET A 223 -22.04 -2.08 -19.21
C MET A 223 -23.07 -0.99 -18.90
N MET A 224 -24.08 -1.29 -18.07
CA MET A 224 -25.09 -0.30 -17.66
C MET A 224 -24.47 0.86 -16.88
N THR A 225 -23.56 0.55 -15.96
CA THR A 225 -22.83 1.54 -15.18
C THR A 225 -21.97 2.42 -16.09
N ASP A 226 -21.25 1.86 -17.04
CA ASP A 226 -20.39 2.57 -17.99
C ASP A 226 -21.18 3.49 -18.89
N ARG A 227 -22.29 2.97 -19.45
CA ARG A 227 -23.19 3.78 -20.26
C ARG A 227 -23.73 4.94 -19.45
N ARG A 228 -24.12 4.71 -18.20
CA ARG A 228 -24.63 5.78 -17.33
C ARG A 228 -23.54 6.78 -16.94
N ARG A 229 -22.32 6.32 -16.63
CA ARG A 229 -21.16 7.18 -16.36
C ARG A 229 -20.89 8.13 -17.53
N ARG A 230 -20.86 7.63 -18.76
CA ARG A 230 -20.68 8.47 -19.97
C ARG A 230 -21.78 9.53 -20.12
N ILE A 231 -23.03 9.19 -19.80
CA ILE A 231 -24.13 10.15 -19.82
C ILE A 231 -23.93 11.22 -18.74
N GLU A 232 -23.56 10.84 -17.52
CA GLU A 232 -23.32 11.80 -16.44
C GLU A 232 -22.08 12.68 -16.72
N TYR A 233 -21.02 12.15 -17.33
CA TYR A 233 -19.88 12.97 -17.76
C TYR A 233 -20.29 14.04 -18.77
N LYS A 234 -21.07 13.67 -19.79
CA LYS A 234 -21.61 14.63 -20.77
C LYS A 234 -22.52 15.68 -20.13
N LYS A 235 -23.36 15.29 -19.16
CA LYS A 235 -24.27 16.22 -18.48
C LYS A 235 -23.55 17.25 -17.62
N ASN A 236 -22.46 16.86 -16.96
CA ASN A 236 -21.69 17.74 -16.11
C ASN A 236 -20.54 18.45 -16.86
N ASN A 237 -20.50 18.38 -18.21
CA ASN A 237 -19.41 18.89 -19.05
C ASN A 237 -18.02 18.43 -18.58
N PHE A 238 -17.93 17.21 -18.03
CA PHE A 238 -16.67 16.64 -17.59
C PHE A 238 -15.95 16.03 -18.79
N ASP A 239 -14.84 16.66 -19.18
CA ASP A 239 -13.97 16.12 -20.22
C ASP A 239 -13.14 14.95 -19.69
N TYR A 240 -13.66 13.74 -19.93
CA TYR A 240 -12.98 12.51 -19.56
C TYR A 240 -11.66 12.32 -20.32
N GLU A 241 -11.56 12.82 -21.55
CA GLU A 241 -10.38 12.63 -22.39
C GLU A 241 -9.21 13.49 -21.87
N ALA A 242 -9.48 14.75 -21.53
CA ALA A 242 -8.52 15.61 -20.86
C ALA A 242 -8.06 15.04 -19.52
N TYR A 243 -9.00 14.54 -18.69
CA TYR A 243 -8.65 13.85 -17.45
C TYR A 243 -7.75 12.63 -17.69
N ALA A 244 -8.10 11.78 -18.65
CA ALA A 244 -7.34 10.56 -18.96
C ALA A 244 -5.95 10.88 -19.55
N HIS A 245 -5.79 12.02 -20.23
CA HIS A 245 -4.49 12.51 -20.66
C HIS A 245 -3.64 12.92 -19.46
N LEU A 246 -4.15 13.80 -18.59
CA LEU A 246 -3.41 14.25 -17.40
C LEU A 246 -3.07 13.09 -16.44
N GLU A 247 -3.97 12.11 -16.28
CA GLU A 247 -3.73 10.93 -15.46
C GLU A 247 -2.64 10.02 -16.05
N ARG A 248 -2.53 9.96 -17.39
CA ARG A 248 -1.41 9.27 -18.07
C ARG A 248 -0.11 10.02 -17.90
N GLU A 249 -0.08 11.33 -18.14
CA GLU A 249 1.13 12.15 -17.92
C GLU A 249 1.65 12.02 -16.48
N TRP A 250 0.74 12.05 -15.50
CA TRP A 250 1.11 11.85 -14.10
C TRP A 250 1.73 10.46 -13.86
N ARG A 251 1.14 9.41 -14.45
CA ARG A 251 1.64 8.03 -14.32
C ARG A 251 2.99 7.86 -14.98
N ASP A 252 3.15 8.38 -16.19
CA ASP A 252 4.37 8.27 -16.97
C ASP A 252 5.52 8.99 -16.25
N LYS A 253 5.28 10.19 -15.70
CA LYS A 253 6.29 10.88 -14.87
C LYS A 253 6.59 10.13 -13.58
N ALA A 254 5.58 9.58 -12.89
CA ALA A 254 5.81 8.80 -11.69
C ALA A 254 6.64 7.54 -11.95
N ASP A 255 6.38 6.86 -13.08
CA ASP A 255 7.14 5.70 -13.52
C ASP A 255 8.56 6.11 -13.95
N GLN A 256 8.74 7.25 -14.63
CA GLN A 256 10.06 7.78 -14.96
C GLN A 256 10.90 8.02 -13.70
N ILE A 257 10.37 8.73 -12.70
CA ILE A 257 11.08 8.98 -11.44
C ILE A 257 11.43 7.68 -10.73
N LYS A 258 10.51 6.70 -10.77
CA LYS A 258 10.75 5.38 -10.19
C LYS A 258 11.91 4.66 -10.91
N GLN A 259 11.98 4.73 -12.24
CA GLN A 259 13.06 4.14 -13.01
C GLN A 259 14.39 4.86 -12.77
N GLU A 260 14.40 6.19 -12.72
CA GLU A 260 15.59 6.98 -12.40
C GLU A 260 16.12 6.67 -11.00
N CYS A 261 15.23 6.57 -10.00
CA CYS A 261 15.61 6.13 -8.66
C CYS A 261 16.16 4.70 -8.65
N LEU A 262 15.56 3.79 -9.43
CA LEU A 262 16.02 2.40 -9.53
C LEU A 262 17.42 2.33 -10.17
N TRP A 263 17.67 3.12 -11.22
CA TRP A 263 18.96 3.22 -11.88
C TRP A 263 20.03 3.80 -10.94
N ALA A 264 19.71 4.89 -10.22
CA ALA A 264 20.66 5.57 -9.35
C ALA A 264 21.02 4.78 -8.08
N TYR A 265 20.04 4.11 -7.44
CA TYR A 265 20.24 3.46 -6.15
C TYR A 265 20.26 1.91 -6.22
N GLY A 266 19.98 1.31 -7.39
CA GLY A 266 19.85 -0.14 -7.56
C GLY A 266 18.65 -0.78 -6.85
N VAL A 267 17.92 0.01 -6.04
CA VAL A 267 16.74 -0.39 -5.26
C VAL A 267 15.77 0.79 -5.21
N VAL A 268 14.47 0.51 -5.33
CA VAL A 268 13.44 1.55 -5.11
C VAL A 268 13.44 1.93 -3.62
N PRO A 269 13.64 3.21 -3.27
CA PRO A 269 13.57 3.66 -1.88
C PRO A 269 12.24 3.24 -1.25
N LYS A 270 12.27 2.61 -0.06
CA LYS A 270 11.05 2.18 0.64
C LYS A 270 10.08 3.35 0.90
N ASP A 271 10.63 4.54 1.05
CA ASP A 271 9.89 5.77 1.31
C ASP A 271 9.27 6.39 0.06
N PHE A 272 9.53 5.86 -1.14
CA PHE A 272 9.02 6.42 -2.40
C PHE A 272 7.49 6.43 -2.44
N GLN A 273 6.86 5.31 -2.09
CA GLN A 273 5.40 5.20 -2.02
C GLN A 273 4.81 6.14 -0.97
N GLU A 274 5.51 6.30 0.16
CA GLU A 274 5.08 7.21 1.22
C GLU A 274 5.20 8.67 0.79
N ARG A 275 6.28 9.06 0.11
CA ARG A 275 6.45 10.38 -0.51
C ARG A 275 5.32 10.67 -1.50
N MET A 276 5.01 9.74 -2.40
CA MET A 276 3.90 9.89 -3.34
C MET A 276 2.55 10.04 -2.63
N ASN A 277 2.31 9.24 -1.58
CA ASN A 277 1.08 9.35 -0.79
C ASN A 277 1.00 10.67 -0.01
N ARG A 278 2.13 11.21 0.45
CA ARG A 278 2.21 12.53 1.07
C ARG A 278 1.86 13.63 0.08
N VAL A 279 2.42 13.60 -1.13
CA VAL A 279 2.07 14.56 -2.20
C VAL A 279 0.57 14.52 -2.50
N ARG A 280 0.00 13.31 -2.69
CA ARG A 280 -1.44 13.13 -2.90
C ARG A 280 -2.29 13.69 -1.76
N LYS A 281 -1.89 13.44 -0.50
CA LYS A 281 -2.60 13.94 0.69
C LYS A 281 -2.46 15.45 0.86
N GLN A 282 -1.29 16.01 0.61
CA GLN A 282 -1.02 17.45 0.70
C GLN A 282 -1.84 18.22 -0.32
N VAL A 283 -1.86 17.75 -1.57
CA VAL A 283 -2.71 18.32 -2.62
C VAL A 283 -4.19 18.22 -2.22
N ALA A 284 -4.65 17.04 -1.79
CA ALA A 284 -6.03 16.85 -1.35
C ALA A 284 -6.42 17.73 -0.14
N GLN A 285 -5.48 18.03 0.77
CA GLN A 285 -5.71 18.91 1.93
C GLN A 285 -5.64 20.40 1.58
N SER A 286 -4.77 20.79 0.65
CA SER A 286 -4.65 22.19 0.20
C SER A 286 -5.92 22.71 -0.47
N GLU A 287 -6.74 21.79 -0.99
CA GLU A 287 -7.97 22.08 -1.74
C GLU A 287 -9.25 22.04 -0.87
N ILE A 288 -9.16 21.64 0.41
CA ILE A 288 -10.26 21.82 1.37
C ILE A 288 -10.48 23.33 1.66
N ARG A 289 -9.52 24.19 1.28
CA ARG A 289 -9.79 25.62 1.11
C ARG A 289 -10.37 25.80 -0.30
N PRO A 290 -11.67 26.11 -0.44
CA PRO A 290 -12.32 26.13 -1.73
C PRO A 290 -11.63 27.15 -2.63
N ASN A 291 -11.06 26.67 -3.73
CA ASN A 291 -10.52 27.50 -4.78
C ASN A 291 -11.71 28.03 -5.60
N GLU A 292 -12.22 29.22 -5.23
CA GLU A 292 -13.29 29.96 -5.95
C GLU A 292 -12.98 30.14 -7.44
N ASP A 293 -11.71 30.02 -7.85
CA ASP A 293 -11.23 30.28 -9.20
C ASP A 293 -11.65 29.20 -10.23
N LEU A 294 -11.87 27.95 -9.84
CA LEU A 294 -12.31 26.90 -10.78
C LEU A 294 -13.80 26.99 -11.12
N GLN A 295 -14.61 27.56 -10.20
CA GLN A 295 -16.03 27.84 -10.45
C GLN A 295 -16.22 29.13 -11.27
N ALA A 296 -15.28 30.08 -11.20
CA ALA A 296 -15.27 31.29 -12.02
C ALA A 296 -14.99 30.98 -13.50
N ALA A 297 -14.09 30.04 -13.80
CA ALA A 297 -13.74 29.66 -15.18
C ALA A 297 -14.86 28.90 -15.93
N THR A 298 -15.85 28.34 -15.24
CA THR A 298 -16.99 27.62 -15.84
C THR A 298 -18.24 28.48 -16.03
N ARG A 299 -18.28 29.72 -15.52
CA ARG A 299 -19.33 30.70 -15.85
C ARG A 299 -18.91 31.50 -17.08
N LYS A 300 -19.28 31.02 -18.27
CA LYS A 300 -19.36 31.88 -19.47
C LYS A 300 -20.23 33.10 -19.13
N PRO A 301 -19.84 34.34 -19.52
CA PRO A 301 -20.72 35.49 -19.37
C PRO A 301 -21.97 35.26 -20.21
N ALA A 302 -23.14 35.40 -19.59
CA ALA A 302 -24.40 35.43 -20.31
C ALA A 302 -24.35 36.62 -21.28
N GLU A 303 -24.33 36.33 -22.58
CA GLU A 303 -24.58 37.33 -23.61
C GLU A 303 -25.97 37.93 -23.35
N SER A 304 -25.97 39.23 -23.10
CA SER A 304 -27.17 40.06 -23.10
C SER A 304 -27.72 40.15 -24.52
N THR A 305 -28.95 39.70 -24.73
CA THR A 305 -29.85 40.24 -25.76
C THR A 305 -31.28 40.16 -25.24
#